data_AF-A0A7C6X880-F1
#
_entry.id   AF-A0A7C6X880-F1
#
_cell.length_a   1.000
_cell.length_b   1.000
_cell.length_c   1.000
_cell.angle_alpha   90.00
_cell.angle_beta   90.00
_cell.angle_gamma   90.00
#
_symmetry.space_group_name_H-M   'P 1'
#
loop_
_entity.id
_entity.type
_entity.pdbx_description
1 polymer ?
#
loop_
_entity_poly.entity_id
_entity_poly.type
_entity_poly.pdbx_seq_one_letter_code
_entity_poly.pdbx_strand_id
1 'polypeptide(L)'
;MNISSSVGVWVGAIAALGIYSVLVKDNPFYRLVEHIFVGASAGIAIVTGIQTFKSQAWSPLTGGQWLLIIPILLGVLLYARYVPQYSYLNRLPLSLMMGAGAGVAMRGAVESQIVGQLTATMIKLDTLDAWIIFLGTLLSLSYFFLTYKLEGGAGWAPKLGRYFMMAAFGAAFGNTVMGRVSAAIGRFQFIFLDWLGM
;
A
#
# COMPACT_ATOMS: atom_id res chain seq x y z
N MET A 1 8.56 -29.35 -22.11
CA MET A 1 9.25 -28.12 -22.57
C MET A 1 8.57 -27.62 -23.83
N ASN A 2 7.42 -26.98 -23.68
CA ASN A 2 6.80 -26.20 -24.75
C ASN A 2 7.13 -24.73 -24.44
N ILE A 3 8.19 -24.22 -25.05
CA ILE A 3 8.54 -22.80 -24.90
C ILE A 3 7.38 -21.97 -25.45
N SER A 4 6.96 -20.95 -24.72
CA SER A 4 5.85 -20.09 -25.13
C SER A 4 6.12 -19.45 -26.49
N SER A 5 5.15 -19.52 -27.39
CA SER A 5 5.21 -18.87 -28.71
C SER A 5 4.78 -17.41 -28.68
N SER A 6 4.32 -16.91 -27.53
CA SER A 6 3.76 -15.57 -27.41
C SER A 6 4.82 -14.51 -27.18
N VAL A 7 4.89 -13.52 -28.07
CA VAL A 7 5.86 -12.41 -28.01
C VAL A 7 5.76 -11.65 -26.68
N GLY A 8 4.55 -11.51 -26.12
CA GLY A 8 4.32 -10.86 -24.83
C GLY A 8 5.00 -11.55 -23.65
N VAL A 9 4.99 -12.90 -23.61
CA VAL A 9 5.66 -13.66 -22.55
C VAL A 9 7.17 -13.54 -22.67
N TRP A 10 7.70 -13.54 -23.89
CA TRP A 10 9.14 -13.30 -24.13
C TRP A 10 9.59 -11.91 -23.65
N VAL A 11 8.86 -10.86 -24.01
CA VAL A 11 9.18 -9.49 -23.56
C VAL A 11 9.09 -9.40 -22.04
N GLY A 12 8.05 -10.00 -21.43
CA GLY A 12 7.89 -10.05 -19.98
C GLY A 12 9.02 -10.80 -19.28
N ALA A 13 9.47 -11.93 -19.83
CA ALA A 13 10.52 -12.76 -19.24
C ALA A 13 11.88 -12.07 -19.30
N ILE A 14 12.20 -11.47 -20.45
CA ILE A 14 13.44 -10.69 -20.64
C ILE A 14 13.46 -9.47 -19.71
N ALA A 15 12.33 -8.77 -19.56
CA ALA A 15 12.22 -7.65 -18.63
C ALA A 15 12.36 -8.12 -17.17
N ALA A 16 11.74 -9.24 -16.79
CA ALA A 16 11.88 -9.81 -15.45
C ALA A 16 13.34 -10.16 -15.14
N LEU A 17 14.03 -10.84 -16.07
CA LEU A 17 15.46 -11.14 -15.95
C LEU A 17 16.30 -9.86 -15.87
N GLY A 18 15.95 -8.82 -16.63
CA GLY A 18 16.63 -7.52 -16.58
C GLY A 18 16.51 -6.82 -15.23
N ILE A 19 15.35 -6.91 -14.58
CA ILE A 19 15.14 -6.39 -13.23
C ILE A 19 15.94 -7.22 -12.20
N TYR A 20 15.95 -8.56 -12.32
CA TYR A 20 16.75 -9.40 -11.43
C TYR A 20 18.26 -9.25 -11.62
N SER A 21 18.73 -8.72 -12.76
CA SER A 21 20.15 -8.44 -12.99
C SER A 21 20.76 -7.46 -11.98
N VAL A 22 19.95 -6.64 -11.29
CA VAL A 22 20.40 -5.75 -10.20
C VAL A 22 21.14 -6.50 -9.10
N LEU A 23 20.74 -7.76 -8.85
CA LEU A 23 21.32 -8.57 -7.78
C LEU A 23 22.82 -8.83 -7.99
N VAL A 24 23.29 -8.75 -9.23
CA VAL A 24 24.69 -9.00 -9.61
C VAL A 24 25.48 -7.69 -9.65
N LYS A 25 24.93 -6.62 -10.25
CA LYS A 25 25.45 -5.23 -10.25
C LYS A 25 24.52 -4.32 -11.07
N ASP A 26 24.72 -3.00 -10.97
CA ASP A 26 24.10 -1.98 -11.81
C ASP A 26 24.54 -2.06 -13.29
N ASN A 27 23.91 -2.96 -14.04
CA ASN A 27 24.23 -3.23 -15.45
C ASN A 27 23.47 -2.30 -16.41
N PRO A 28 24.03 -1.96 -17.60
CA PRO A 28 23.33 -1.17 -18.62
C PRO A 28 21.98 -1.78 -19.03
N PHE A 29 21.89 -3.11 -19.02
CA PHE A 29 20.66 -3.84 -19.32
C PHE A 29 19.55 -3.59 -18.29
N TYR A 30 19.89 -3.58 -17.00
CA TYR A 30 18.94 -3.22 -15.95
C TYR A 30 18.43 -1.80 -16.13
N ARG A 31 19.34 -0.82 -16.33
CA ARG A 31 18.96 0.58 -16.52
C ARG A 31 18.01 0.74 -17.70
N LEU A 32 18.25 0.06 -18.82
CA LEU A 32 17.34 0.11 -19.97
C LEU A 32 15.93 -0.36 -19.60
N VAL A 33 15.81 -1.51 -18.92
CA VAL A 33 14.51 -2.04 -18.50
C VAL A 33 13.83 -1.11 -17.49
N GLU A 34 14.59 -0.53 -16.57
CA GLU A 34 14.10 0.46 -15.61
C GLU A 34 13.53 1.69 -16.32
N HIS A 35 14.23 2.26 -17.31
CA HIS A 35 13.74 3.43 -18.05
C HIS A 35 12.47 3.11 -18.85
N ILE A 36 12.40 1.93 -19.47
CA ILE A 36 11.19 1.47 -20.16
C ILE A 36 10.03 1.33 -19.17
N PHE A 37 10.27 0.74 -18.00
CA PHE A 37 9.25 0.54 -16.98
C PHE A 37 8.74 1.86 -16.40
N VAL A 38 9.65 2.79 -16.07
CA VAL A 38 9.30 4.13 -15.57
C VAL A 38 8.57 4.92 -16.67
N GLY A 39 9.02 4.86 -17.92
CA GLY A 39 8.34 5.49 -19.05
C GLY A 39 6.93 4.95 -19.29
N ALA A 40 6.76 3.63 -19.23
CA ALA A 40 5.45 2.99 -19.36
C ALA A 40 4.51 3.38 -18.22
N SER A 41 5.00 3.39 -16.98
CA SER A 41 4.19 3.79 -15.81
C SER A 41 3.78 5.27 -15.88
N ALA A 42 4.67 6.16 -16.34
CA ALA A 42 4.33 7.55 -16.60
C ALA A 42 3.26 7.69 -17.71
N GLY A 43 3.39 6.92 -18.80
CA GLY A 43 2.40 6.90 -19.88
C GLY A 43 1.02 6.43 -19.40
N ILE A 44 0.97 5.34 -18.62
CA ILE A 44 -0.27 4.85 -18.01
C ILE A 44 -0.86 5.92 -17.09
N ALA A 45 -0.03 6.56 -16.25
CA ALA A 45 -0.48 7.62 -15.34
C ALA A 45 -1.12 8.81 -16.07
N ILE A 46 -0.59 9.19 -17.24
CA ILE A 46 -1.18 10.24 -18.07
C ILE A 46 -2.55 9.80 -18.60
N VAL A 47 -2.64 8.59 -19.16
CA VAL A 47 -3.90 8.08 -19.74
C VAL A 47 -4.98 7.93 -18.67
N THR A 48 -4.64 7.32 -17.53
CA THR A 48 -5.58 7.18 -16.40
C THR A 48 -5.93 8.53 -15.81
N GLY A 49 -5.00 9.49 -15.77
CA GLY A 49 -5.25 10.86 -15.36
C GLY A 49 -6.29 11.55 -16.24
N ILE A 50 -6.16 11.45 -17.57
CA ILE A 50 -7.13 12.01 -18.53
C ILE A 50 -8.49 11.32 -18.39
N GLN A 51 -8.51 9.99 -18.28
CA GLN A 51 -9.77 9.24 -18.08
C GLN A 51 -10.46 9.63 -16.77
N THR A 52 -9.70 9.77 -15.70
CA THR A 52 -10.19 10.19 -14.38
C THR A 52 -10.74 11.61 -14.43
N PHE A 53 -10.04 12.53 -15.10
CA PHE A 53 -10.56 13.87 -15.33
C PHE A 53 -11.88 13.84 -16.11
N LYS A 54 -11.96 13.04 -17.18
CA LYS A 54 -13.18 12.91 -17.97
C LYS A 54 -14.35 12.34 -17.15
N SER A 55 -14.10 11.30 -16.36
CA SER A 55 -15.16 10.61 -15.59
C SER A 55 -15.60 11.40 -14.35
N GLN A 56 -14.65 12.00 -13.62
CA GLN A 56 -14.94 12.67 -12.35
C GLN A 56 -15.26 14.16 -12.50
N ALA A 57 -14.71 14.84 -13.51
CA ALA A 57 -14.90 16.28 -13.70
C ALA A 57 -15.80 16.58 -14.90
N TRP A 58 -15.46 16.08 -16.10
CA TRP A 58 -16.16 16.47 -17.32
C TRP A 58 -17.58 15.88 -17.44
N SER A 59 -17.75 14.57 -17.21
CA SER A 59 -19.05 13.90 -17.34
C SER A 59 -20.11 14.46 -16.37
N PRO A 60 -19.82 14.72 -15.08
CA PRO A 60 -20.83 15.21 -14.16
C PRO A 60 -21.10 16.72 -14.33
N LEU A 61 -20.13 17.49 -14.85
CA LEU A 61 -20.37 18.88 -15.29
C LEU A 61 -21.43 18.94 -16.39
N THR A 62 -21.31 18.08 -17.41
CA THR A 62 -22.32 18.02 -18.50
C THR A 62 -23.67 17.49 -18.03
N GLY A 63 -23.71 16.82 -16.87
CA GLY A 63 -24.91 16.35 -16.19
C GLY A 63 -25.58 17.38 -15.27
N GLY A 64 -25.13 18.64 -15.25
CA GLY A 64 -25.77 19.74 -14.52
C GLY A 64 -25.22 20.03 -13.13
N GLN A 65 -24.12 19.40 -12.70
CA GLN A 65 -23.48 19.68 -11.41
C GLN A 65 -22.46 20.82 -11.52
N TRP A 66 -22.97 22.05 -11.59
CA TRP A 66 -22.17 23.29 -11.71
C TRP A 66 -21.17 23.51 -10.55
N LEU A 67 -21.36 22.85 -9.41
CA LEU A 67 -20.45 22.94 -8.25
C LEU A 67 -19.05 22.38 -8.55
N LEU A 68 -18.90 21.51 -9.55
CA LEU A 68 -17.61 20.92 -9.95
C LEU A 68 -16.68 21.90 -10.70
N ILE A 69 -17.17 23.09 -11.04
CA ILE A 69 -16.33 24.17 -11.59
C ILE A 69 -15.25 24.59 -10.59
N ILE A 70 -15.56 24.57 -9.28
CA ILE A 70 -14.62 24.97 -8.24
C ILE A 70 -13.40 24.01 -8.19
N PRO A 71 -13.57 22.68 -8.09
CA PRO A 71 -12.47 21.72 -8.20
C PRO A 71 -11.66 21.83 -9.49
N ILE A 72 -12.30 22.13 -10.63
CA ILE A 72 -11.60 22.25 -11.92
C ILE A 72 -10.75 23.51 -11.96
N LEU A 73 -11.27 24.64 -11.48
CA LEU A 73 -10.49 25.87 -11.33
C LEU A 73 -9.30 25.64 -10.39
N LEU A 74 -9.49 24.98 -9.26
CA LEU A 74 -8.39 24.60 -8.36
C LEU A 74 -7.39 23.67 -9.05
N GLY A 75 -7.85 22.73 -9.89
CA GLY A 75 -6.98 21.87 -10.69
C GLY A 75 -6.15 22.65 -11.71
N VAL A 76 -6.74 23.64 -12.39
CA VAL A 76 -6.01 24.53 -13.31
C VAL A 76 -4.98 25.37 -12.57
N LEU A 77 -5.30 25.83 -11.35
CA LEU A 77 -4.37 26.59 -10.50
C LEU A 77 -3.13 25.79 -10.09
N LEU A 78 -3.15 24.45 -10.14
CA LEU A 78 -1.94 23.64 -9.93
C LEU A 78 -0.87 23.93 -11.01
N TYR A 79 -1.29 24.21 -12.24
CA TYR A 79 -0.37 24.55 -13.34
C TYR A 79 0.28 25.93 -13.18
N ALA A 80 -0.24 26.78 -12.29
CA ALA A 80 0.42 28.03 -11.92
C ALA A 80 1.82 27.80 -11.31
N ARG A 81 2.15 26.56 -10.88
CA ARG A 81 3.50 26.15 -10.46
C ARG A 81 4.55 26.34 -11.56
N TYR A 82 4.17 26.25 -12.84
CA TYR A 82 5.11 26.40 -13.95
C TYR A 82 5.40 27.86 -14.31
N VAL A 83 4.64 28.82 -13.76
CA VAL A 83 4.83 30.26 -14.00
C VAL A 83 5.33 30.91 -12.70
N PRO A 84 6.62 31.32 -12.61
CA PRO A 84 7.22 31.83 -11.37
C PRO A 84 6.45 32.99 -10.73
N GLN A 85 5.82 33.84 -11.56
CA GLN A 85 5.06 35.02 -11.13
C GLN A 85 3.75 34.69 -10.41
N TYR A 86 3.12 33.55 -10.71
CA TYR A 86 1.81 33.14 -10.12
C TYR A 86 1.90 31.88 -9.25
N SER A 87 3.12 31.40 -8.96
CA SER A 87 3.34 30.17 -8.20
C SER A 87 2.71 30.16 -6.79
N TYR A 88 2.34 31.32 -6.23
CA TYR A 88 1.62 31.40 -4.96
C TYR A 88 0.21 30.79 -5.03
N LEU A 89 -0.48 30.90 -6.17
CA LEU A 89 -1.85 30.41 -6.32
C LEU A 89 -1.94 28.88 -6.23
N ASN A 90 -0.86 28.17 -6.55
CA ASN A 90 -0.74 26.72 -6.39
C ASN A 90 -0.84 26.26 -4.91
N ARG A 91 -0.63 27.17 -3.93
CA ARG A 91 -0.73 26.81 -2.50
C ARG A 91 -2.16 26.48 -2.08
N LEU A 92 -3.17 27.09 -2.71
CA LEU A 92 -4.58 26.88 -2.37
C LEU A 92 -5.08 25.47 -2.76
N PRO A 93 -4.86 24.97 -3.98
CA PRO A 93 -5.18 23.58 -4.29
C PRO A 93 -4.37 22.58 -3.46
N LEU A 94 -3.08 22.85 -3.22
CA LEU A 94 -2.23 21.96 -2.42
C LEU A 94 -2.70 21.85 -0.96
N SER A 95 -3.09 22.96 -0.33
CA SER A 95 -3.61 22.93 1.05
C SER A 95 -4.94 22.18 1.12
N LEU A 96 -5.81 22.32 0.12
CA LEU A 96 -7.06 21.57 0.03
C LEU A 96 -6.82 20.06 -0.16
N MET A 97 -5.88 19.68 -1.05
CA MET A 97 -5.50 18.28 -1.24
C MET A 97 -4.91 17.67 0.04
N MET A 98 -4.01 18.38 0.72
CA MET A 98 -3.41 17.92 1.97
C MET A 98 -4.45 17.84 3.10
N GLY A 99 -5.33 18.83 3.22
CA GLY A 99 -6.39 18.85 4.23
C GLY A 99 -7.41 17.74 4.02
N ALA A 100 -7.87 17.53 2.79
CA ALA A 100 -8.77 16.43 2.44
C ALA A 100 -8.09 15.06 2.67
N GLY A 101 -6.84 14.90 2.23
CA GLY A 101 -6.06 13.69 2.43
C GLY A 101 -5.86 13.36 3.92
N ALA A 102 -5.50 14.36 4.73
CA ALA A 102 -5.39 14.21 6.17
C ALA A 102 -6.73 13.85 6.82
N GLY A 103 -7.83 14.47 6.40
CA GLY A 103 -9.18 14.17 6.88
C GLY A 103 -9.59 12.72 6.60
N VAL A 104 -9.41 12.26 5.35
CA VAL A 104 -9.68 10.88 4.96
C VAL A 104 -8.79 9.89 5.72
N ALA A 105 -7.49 10.20 5.85
CA ALA A 105 -6.55 9.36 6.60
C ALA A 105 -6.91 9.27 8.09
N MET A 106 -7.26 10.39 8.73
CA MET A 106 -7.70 10.40 10.14
C MET A 106 -8.96 9.56 10.33
N ARG A 107 -9.97 9.74 9.47
CA ARG A 107 -11.20 8.93 9.54
C ARG A 107 -10.89 7.44 9.33
N GLY A 108 -10.12 7.11 8.31
CA GLY A 108 -9.75 5.73 7.99
C GLY A 108 -8.92 5.08 9.11
N ALA A 109 -8.05 5.85 9.77
CA ALA A 109 -7.28 5.38 10.91
C ALA A 109 -8.19 5.07 12.10
N VAL A 110 -9.15 5.94 12.44
CA VAL A 110 -10.11 5.67 13.52
C VAL A 110 -10.97 4.44 13.21
N GLU A 111 -11.47 4.34 11.98
CA GLU A 111 -12.30 3.21 11.55
C GLU A 111 -11.52 1.89 11.57
N SER A 112 -10.30 1.87 11.02
CA SER A 112 -9.49 0.65 10.95
C SER A 112 -8.84 0.28 12.29
N GLN A 113 -8.24 1.24 12.99
CA GLN A 113 -7.39 0.97 14.16
C GLN A 113 -8.19 0.94 15.46
N ILE A 114 -9.30 1.66 15.57
CA ILE A 114 -10.11 1.69 16.78
C ILE A 114 -11.34 0.80 16.60
N VAL A 115 -12.22 1.14 15.65
CA VAL A 115 -13.49 0.40 15.48
C VAL A 115 -13.24 -1.03 15.04
N GLY A 116 -12.43 -1.23 13.99
CA GLY A 116 -12.09 -2.55 13.47
C GLY A 116 -11.44 -3.46 14.52
N GLN A 117 -10.51 -2.92 15.31
CA GLN A 117 -9.85 -3.68 16.38
C GLN A 117 -10.81 -4.03 17.51
N LEU A 118 -11.66 -3.09 17.95
CA LEU A 118 -12.67 -3.37 18.98
C LEU A 118 -13.66 -4.44 18.52
N THR A 119 -14.18 -4.33 17.30
CA THR A 119 -15.08 -5.34 16.73
C THR A 119 -14.41 -6.70 16.61
N ALA A 120 -13.13 -6.76 16.20
CA ALA A 120 -12.37 -8.00 16.12
C ALA A 120 -12.18 -8.69 17.48
N THR A 121 -12.17 -7.93 18.58
CA THR A 121 -12.08 -8.48 19.95
C THR A 121 -13.43 -8.88 20.57
N MET A 122 -14.55 -8.45 19.99
CA MET A 122 -15.91 -8.76 20.47
C MET A 122 -16.56 -9.98 19.78
N ILE A 123 -15.76 -10.83 19.12
CA ILE A 123 -16.26 -12.03 18.43
C ILE A 123 -16.61 -13.11 19.46
N LYS A 124 -17.56 -14.00 19.13
CA LYS A 124 -17.90 -15.17 19.95
C LYS A 124 -16.65 -16.03 20.16
N LEU A 125 -16.37 -16.37 21.42
CA LEU A 125 -15.21 -17.16 21.86
C LEU A 125 -15.43 -18.67 21.65
N ASP A 126 -15.79 -19.07 20.44
CA ASP A 126 -16.07 -20.47 20.09
C ASP A 126 -14.82 -21.22 19.59
N THR A 127 -13.88 -20.49 18.99
CA THR A 127 -12.70 -21.05 18.31
C THR A 127 -11.43 -20.72 19.11
N LEU A 128 -10.44 -21.63 19.07
CA LEU A 128 -9.13 -21.42 19.71
C LEU A 128 -8.46 -20.11 19.25
N ASP A 129 -8.62 -19.73 17.98
CA ASP A 129 -8.08 -18.49 17.43
C ASP A 129 -8.70 -17.25 18.08
N ALA A 130 -10.02 -17.26 18.33
CA ALA A 130 -10.71 -16.16 19.01
C ALA A 130 -10.22 -16.01 20.46
N TRP A 131 -9.95 -17.12 21.15
CA TRP A 131 -9.35 -17.11 22.49
C TRP A 131 -7.92 -16.56 22.49
N ILE A 132 -7.11 -16.93 21.51
CA ILE A 132 -5.73 -16.44 21.38
C ILE A 132 -5.72 -14.93 21.12
N ILE A 133 -6.59 -14.43 20.25
CA ILE A 133 -6.70 -12.99 19.97
C ILE A 133 -7.20 -12.23 21.20
N PHE A 134 -8.25 -12.71 21.86
CA PHE A 134 -8.81 -12.08 23.06
C PHE A 134 -7.83 -12.05 24.24
N LEU A 135 -7.18 -13.18 24.56
CA LEU A 135 -6.18 -13.23 25.63
C LEU A 135 -4.92 -12.45 25.27
N GLY A 136 -4.49 -12.55 24.01
CA GLY A 136 -3.33 -11.82 23.50
C GLY A 136 -3.50 -10.30 23.59
N THR A 137 -4.68 -9.80 23.21
CA THR A 137 -5.03 -8.37 23.33
C THR A 137 -5.11 -7.93 24.78
N LEU A 138 -5.76 -8.69 25.66
CA LEU A 138 -5.79 -8.37 27.09
C LEU A 138 -4.41 -8.35 27.75
N LEU A 139 -3.57 -9.35 27.47
CA LEU A 139 -2.21 -9.44 28.02
C LEU A 139 -1.30 -8.33 27.45
N SER A 140 -1.46 -7.96 26.19
CA SER A 140 -0.76 -6.84 25.57
C SER A 140 -1.16 -5.50 26.17
N LEU A 141 -2.45 -5.25 26.34
CA LEU A 141 -2.94 -4.05 27.03
C LEU A 141 -2.44 -4.02 28.47
N SER A 142 -2.42 -5.16 29.17
CA SER A 142 -1.83 -5.27 30.50
C SER A 142 -0.36 -4.85 30.51
N TYR A 143 0.44 -5.26 29.51
CA TYR A 143 1.84 -4.84 29.40
C TYR A 143 2.03 -3.33 29.18
N PHE A 144 1.20 -2.69 28.33
CA PHE A 144 1.36 -1.26 28.00
C PHE A 144 0.68 -0.30 28.98
N PHE A 145 -0.48 -0.66 29.55
CA PHE A 145 -1.24 0.21 30.45
C PHE A 145 -0.86 0.06 31.93
N LEU A 146 -0.41 -1.11 32.38
CA LEU A 146 0.09 -1.29 33.75
C LEU A 146 1.57 -0.89 33.80
N THR A 147 1.82 0.42 33.71
CA THR A 147 3.14 1.04 33.93
C THR A 147 3.60 0.90 35.39
N TYR A 148 2.68 0.61 36.32
CA TYR A 148 3.02 0.26 37.70
C TYR A 148 3.39 -1.22 37.80
N LYS A 149 4.59 -1.50 38.34
CA LYS A 149 4.99 -2.84 38.76
C LYS A 149 3.99 -3.31 39.83
N LEU A 150 3.06 -4.18 39.46
CA LEU A 150 2.29 -4.94 40.43
C LEU A 150 3.28 -5.86 41.17
N GLU A 151 3.67 -5.48 42.39
CA GLU A 151 4.43 -6.33 43.29
C GLU A 151 3.54 -7.49 43.75
N GLY A 152 3.70 -8.66 43.12
CA GLY A 152 2.98 -9.88 43.46
C GLY A 152 2.69 -10.78 42.26
N GLY A 153 1.84 -11.79 42.49
CA GLY A 153 1.38 -12.77 41.48
C GLY A 153 0.58 -12.19 40.32
N ALA A 154 0.52 -10.87 40.14
CA ALA A 154 -0.01 -10.20 38.94
C ALA A 154 1.12 -9.72 37.99
N GLY A 155 2.40 -9.88 38.38
CA GLY A 155 3.56 -9.54 37.54
C GLY A 155 3.89 -10.54 36.42
N TRP A 156 3.18 -11.68 36.33
CA TRP A 156 3.35 -12.63 35.21
C TRP A 156 2.54 -12.24 33.98
N ALA A 157 1.37 -11.60 34.15
CA ALA A 157 0.52 -11.19 33.03
C ALA A 157 1.23 -10.19 32.09
N PRO A 158 1.92 -9.13 32.58
CA PRO A 158 2.73 -8.26 31.72
C PRO A 158 3.91 -8.97 31.05
N LYS A 159 4.51 -9.99 31.69
CA LYS A 159 5.60 -10.78 31.10
C LYS A 159 5.09 -11.66 29.94
N LEU A 160 3.94 -12.32 30.10
CA LEU A 160 3.29 -13.06 29.02
C LEU A 160 2.83 -12.12 27.90
N GLY A 161 2.31 -10.93 28.24
CA GLY A 161 1.99 -9.89 27.27
C GLY A 161 3.19 -9.50 26.41
N ARG A 162 4.37 -9.33 27.02
CA ARG A 162 5.62 -9.08 26.28
C ARG A 162 5.97 -10.21 25.31
N TYR A 163 5.89 -11.47 25.73
CA TYR A 163 6.17 -12.60 24.83
C TYR A 163 5.16 -12.71 23.70
N PHE A 164 3.88 -12.46 23.98
CA PHE A 164 2.84 -12.42 22.96
C PHE A 164 3.10 -11.31 21.95
N MET A 165 3.50 -10.12 22.42
CA MET A 165 3.90 -9.02 21.53
C MET A 165 5.12 -9.36 20.67
N MET A 166 6.12 -10.04 21.23
CA MET A 166 7.27 -10.51 20.45
C MET A 166 6.86 -11.51 19.36
N ALA A 167 5.95 -12.44 19.67
CA ALA A 167 5.41 -13.37 18.69
C ALA A 167 4.58 -12.66 17.61
N ALA A 168 3.71 -11.72 18.00
CA ALA A 168 2.89 -10.93 17.08
C ALA A 168 3.74 -10.07 16.13
N PHE A 169 4.77 -9.38 16.65
CA PHE A 169 5.72 -8.66 15.82
C PHE A 169 6.50 -9.60 14.90
N GLY A 170 6.93 -10.77 15.40
CA GLY A 170 7.56 -11.80 14.59
C GLY A 170 6.68 -12.26 13.42
N ALA A 171 5.39 -12.49 13.67
CA ALA A 171 4.41 -12.84 12.65
C ALA A 171 4.20 -11.70 11.64
N ALA A 172 4.13 -10.45 12.09
CA ALA A 172 4.01 -9.28 11.21
C ALA A 172 5.23 -9.13 10.28
N PHE A 173 6.45 -9.25 10.83
CA PHE A 173 7.67 -9.28 10.03
C PHE A 173 7.67 -10.48 9.07
N GLY A 174 7.29 -11.67 9.53
CA GLY A 174 7.16 -12.86 8.71
C GLY A 174 6.22 -12.67 7.53
N ASN A 175 5.07 -12.02 7.72
CA ASN A 175 4.13 -11.71 6.66
C ASN A 175 4.74 -10.78 5.58
N THR A 176 5.53 -9.79 5.99
CA THR A 176 6.23 -8.92 5.03
C THR A 176 7.30 -9.65 4.23
N VAL A 177 8.06 -10.55 4.87
CA VAL A 177 9.07 -11.39 4.20
C VAL A 177 8.39 -12.35 3.24
N MET A 178 7.32 -13.02 3.69
CA MET A 178 6.52 -13.92 2.89
C MET A 178 5.93 -13.21 1.67
N GLY A 179 5.42 -11.99 1.81
CA GLY A 179 4.93 -11.19 0.69
C GLY A 179 6.01 -10.93 -0.36
N ARG A 180 7.23 -10.59 0.05
CA ARG A 180 8.37 -10.38 -0.86
C ARG A 180 8.84 -11.68 -1.53
N VAL A 181 8.93 -12.77 -0.78
CA VAL A 181 9.31 -14.09 -1.32
C VAL A 181 8.23 -14.62 -2.26
N SER A 182 6.95 -14.48 -1.92
CA SER A 182 5.82 -14.85 -2.77
C SER A 182 5.83 -14.10 -4.09
N ALA A 183 6.08 -12.79 -4.06
CA ALA A 183 6.25 -12.00 -5.27
C ALA A 183 7.42 -12.50 -6.14
N ALA A 184 8.54 -12.91 -5.52
CA ALA A 184 9.66 -13.49 -6.25
C ALA A 184 9.33 -14.87 -6.85
N ILE A 185 8.67 -15.74 -6.09
CA ILE A 185 8.18 -17.04 -6.58
C ILE A 185 7.27 -16.85 -7.79
N GLY A 186 6.35 -15.88 -7.75
CA GLY A 186 5.47 -15.60 -8.88
C GLY A 186 6.24 -15.19 -10.15
N ARG A 187 7.37 -14.49 -10.01
CA ARG A 187 8.24 -14.17 -11.16
C ARG A 187 9.04 -15.37 -11.65
N PHE A 188 9.52 -16.22 -10.75
CA PHE A 188 10.18 -17.46 -11.15
C PHE A 188 9.20 -18.44 -11.82
N GLN A 189 7.97 -18.56 -11.33
CA GLN A 189 6.91 -19.35 -11.97
C GLN A 189 6.63 -18.84 -13.38
N PHE A 190 6.52 -17.52 -13.56
CA PHE A 190 6.35 -16.93 -14.88
C PHE A 190 7.53 -17.25 -15.83
N ILE A 191 8.77 -17.22 -15.34
CA ILE A 191 9.96 -17.53 -16.15
C ILE A 191 10.05 -19.04 -16.47
N PHE A 192 9.79 -19.91 -15.50
CA PHE A 192 10.00 -21.36 -15.65
C PHE A 192 8.79 -22.09 -16.25
N LEU A 193 7.58 -21.76 -15.81
CA LEU A 193 6.34 -22.40 -16.27
C LEU A 193 5.81 -21.70 -17.53
N ASP A 194 5.55 -20.40 -17.46
CA ASP A 194 4.87 -19.70 -18.57
C ASP A 194 5.79 -19.46 -19.77
N TRP A 195 7.08 -19.18 -19.55
CA TRP A 195 8.04 -18.93 -20.64
C TRP A 195 8.74 -20.21 -21.12
N LEU A 196 9.34 -21.01 -20.22
CA LEU A 196 10.10 -22.22 -20.59
C LEU A 196 9.23 -23.49 -20.71
N GLY A 197 8.02 -23.50 -20.14
CA GLY A 197 7.12 -24.65 -20.20
C GLY A 197 7.70 -25.90 -19.51
N MET A 198 8.42 -25.69 -18.41
CA MET A 198 8.93 -26.75 -17.52
C MET A 198 7.94 -27.07 -16.40
#